data_AF-A0A522M320-F1
#
_entry.id   AF-A0A522M320-F1
#
_cell.length_a   1.000
_cell.length_b   1.000
_cell.length_c   1.000
_cell.angle_alpha   90.00
_cell.angle_beta   90.00
_cell.angle_gamma   90.00
#
_symmetry.space_group_name_H-M   'P 1'
#
loop_
_entity.id
_entity.type
_entity.pdbx_description
1 polymer ?
#
loop_
_entity_poly.entity_id
_entity_poly.type
_entity_poly.pdbx_seq_one_letter_code
_entity_poly.pdbx_strand_id
1 'polypeptide(L)' 'MLFDDINAARECARYEIIEDDEPYYAEIPKVKGVWATGKNLEECRRNLAAALKGHVLFSVPRQ' A
#
# COMPACT_ATOMS: atom_id res chain seq x y z
N MET A 1 -14.95 11.77 6.69
CA MET A 1 -15.11 10.33 6.40
C MET A 1 -14.04 9.74 5.45
N LEU A 2 -13.03 10.49 4.97
CA LEU A 2 -11.96 9.93 4.13
C LEU A 2 -10.84 9.18 4.91
N PHE A 3 -10.67 9.50 6.20
CA PHE A 3 -9.58 8.94 7.00
C PHE A 3 -9.86 7.53 7.53
N ASP A 4 -11.12 7.16 7.71
CA ASP A 4 -11.54 5.81 8.09
C ASP A 4 -11.11 4.79 7.03
N ASP A 5 -11.30 5.10 5.76
CA ASP A 5 -10.93 4.21 4.66
C ASP A 5 -9.41 4.01 4.55
N ILE A 6 -8.61 5.05 4.76
CA ILE A 6 -7.14 4.95 4.65
C ILE A 6 -6.55 4.15 5.82
N ASN A 7 -7.02 4.36 7.05
CA ASN A 7 -6.55 3.58 8.19
C ASN A 7 -7.04 2.13 8.11
N ALA A 8 -8.31 1.90 7.78
CA ALA A 8 -8.84 0.55 7.60
C ALA A 8 -8.14 -0.20 6.45
N ALA A 9 -7.76 0.50 5.38
CA ALA A 9 -6.98 -0.08 4.28
C ALA A 9 -5.57 -0.50 4.74
N ARG A 10 -4.93 0.26 5.63
CA ARG A 10 -3.61 -0.10 6.20
C ARG A 10 -3.70 -1.27 7.18
N GLU A 11 -4.80 -1.39 7.94
CA GLU A 11 -5.04 -2.55 8.80
C GLU A 11 -5.33 -3.82 7.99
N CYS A 12 -5.90 -3.68 6.79
CA CYS A 12 -6.11 -4.78 5.86
C CYS A 12 -4.88 -5.10 4.99
N ALA A 13 -3.75 -4.43 5.21
CA ALA A 13 -2.53 -4.70 4.45
C ALA A 13 -2.02 -6.11 4.76
N ARG A 14 -1.89 -6.94 3.73
CA ARG A 14 -1.22 -8.24 3.84
C ARG A 14 0.25 -8.03 3.58
N TYR A 15 1.08 -8.65 4.42
CA TYR A 15 2.52 -8.70 4.27
C TYR A 15 2.92 -10.14 3.98
N GLU A 16 3.80 -10.35 3.01
CA GLU A 16 4.33 -11.65 2.64
C GLU A 16 5.82 -11.53 2.38
N ILE A 17 6.55 -12.60 2.69
CA ILE A 17 7.98 -12.69 2.37
C ILE A 17 8.11 -13.45 1.05
N ILE A 18 8.73 -12.82 0.06
CA ILE A 18 8.94 -13.38 -1.27
C ILE A 18 10.43 -13.59 -1.55
N GLU A 19 10.75 -14.47 -2.50
CA GLU A 19 12.12 -14.70 -2.97
C GLU A 19 12.51 -13.65 -4.01
N ASP A 20 12.81 -12.43 -3.54
CA ASP A 20 13.21 -11.28 -4.37
C ASP A 20 14.35 -10.48 -3.68
N ASP A 21 14.95 -9.52 -4.40
CA ASP A 21 15.95 -8.58 -3.83
C ASP A 21 15.31 -7.70 -2.72
N GLU A 22 14.00 -7.45 -2.86
CA GLU A 22 13.16 -6.81 -1.85
C GLU A 22 12.18 -7.84 -1.24
N PRO A 23 12.61 -8.63 -0.24
CA PRO A 23 11.87 -9.79 0.22
C PRO A 23 10.56 -9.44 0.93
N TYR A 24 10.34 -8.19 1.36
CA TYR A 24 9.10 -7.79 2.04
C TYR A 24 8.11 -7.22 1.05
N TYR A 25 7.13 -8.03 0.66
CA TYR A 25 6.00 -7.60 -0.14
C TYR A 25 4.80 -7.23 0.75
N ALA A 26 4.07 -6.19 0.36
CA ALA A 26 2.81 -5.84 0.97
C ALA A 26 1.78 -5.38 -0.05
N GLU A 27 0.52 -5.73 0.18
CA GLU A 27 -0.60 -5.29 -0.65
C GLU A 27 -1.83 -4.99 0.18
N ILE A 28 -2.75 -4.21 -0.40
CA ILE A 28 -4.06 -3.97 0.20
C ILE A 28 -5.10 -4.66 -0.68
N PRO A 29 -5.59 -5.85 -0.32
CA PRO A 29 -6.52 -6.62 -1.18
C PRO A 29 -7.83 -5.87 -1.49
N LYS A 30 -8.23 -4.97 -0.58
CA LYS A 30 -9.42 -4.12 -0.76
C LYS A 30 -9.24 -3.02 -1.80
N VAL A 31 -7.99 -2.68 -2.16
CA VAL A 31 -7.65 -1.59 -3.07
C VAL A 31 -6.86 -2.15 -4.25
N LYS A 32 -7.54 -2.39 -5.37
CA LYS A 32 -6.90 -2.98 -6.56
C LYS A 32 -5.80 -2.07 -7.09
N GLY A 33 -4.60 -2.64 -7.24
CA GLY A 33 -3.43 -1.94 -7.79
C GLY A 33 -2.56 -1.22 -6.75
N VAL A 34 -2.86 -1.34 -5.45
CA VAL A 34 -2.00 -0.83 -4.38
C VAL A 34 -1.21 -1.97 -3.74
N TRP A 35 0.07 -2.01 -4.05
CA TRP A 35 1.06 -2.93 -3.50
C TRP A 35 2.43 -2.24 -3.44
N ALA A 36 3.35 -2.81 -2.67
CA ALA A 36 4.70 -2.32 -2.50
C ALA A 36 5.65 -3.45 -2.06
N THR A 37 6.93 -3.29 -2.39
CA THR A 37 8.03 -4.13 -1.91
C THR A 37 9.02 -3.28 -1.10
N GLY A 38 9.91 -3.94 -0.37
CA GLY A 38 11.03 -3.28 0.30
C GLY A 38 12.05 -4.27 0.86
N LYS A 39 13.26 -3.78 1.14
CA LYS A 39 14.37 -4.57 1.70
C LYS A 39 14.15 -4.94 3.17
N ASN A 40 13.29 -4.18 3.85
CA ASN A 40 12.90 -4.41 5.23
C ASN A 40 11.43 -4.00 5.43
N LEU A 41 10.83 -4.43 6.54
CA LEU A 41 9.42 -4.18 6.86
C LEU A 41 9.07 -2.69 6.91
N GLU A 42 9.98 -1.85 7.43
CA GLU A 42 9.72 -0.42 7.56
C GLU A 42 9.67 0.27 6.19
N GLU A 43 10.62 -0.06 5.31
CA GLU A 43 10.68 0.42 3.94
C GLU A 43 9.43 0.00 3.15
N CYS A 44 9.07 -1.29 3.23
CA CYS A 44 7.85 -1.82 2.62
C CYS A 44 6.59 -1.05 3.10
N ARG A 45 6.47 -0.79 4.41
CA ARG A 45 5.34 -0.03 4.99
C ARG A 45 5.30 1.42 4.49
N ARG A 46 6.46 2.06 4.32
CA ARG A 46 6.56 3.42 3.78
C ARG A 46 6.15 3.44 2.30
N ASN A 47 6.63 2.49 1.52
CA ASN A 47 6.32 2.35 0.11
C ASN A 47 4.82 2.08 -0.10
N LEU A 48 4.21 1.20 0.71
CA LEU A 48 2.78 0.93 0.66
C LEU A 48 1.93 2.18 0.96
N ALA A 49 2.35 2.97 1.96
CA ALA A 49 1.67 4.23 2.28
C ALA A 49 1.79 5.26 1.15
N ALA A 50 2.91 5.31 0.44
CA ALA A 50 3.09 6.17 -0.73
C ALA A 50 2.21 5.71 -1.91
N ALA A 51 2.17 4.40 -2.19
CA ALA A 51 1.32 3.81 -3.21
C ALA A 51 -0.16 4.10 -2.95
N LEU A 52 -0.62 3.94 -1.71
CA LEU A 52 -2.00 4.27 -1.31
C LEU A 52 -2.32 5.76 -1.53
N LYS A 53 -1.42 6.66 -1.15
CA LYS A 53 -1.60 8.11 -1.38
C LYS A 53 -1.68 8.44 -2.88
N GLY A 54 -0.82 7.83 -3.69
CA GLY A 54 -0.84 7.98 -5.15
C GLY A 54 -2.16 7.52 -5.76
N HIS A 55 -2.71 6.40 -5.29
CA HIS A 55 -3.99 5.89 -5.76
C HIS A 55 -5.17 6.82 -5.43
N VAL A 56 -5.18 7.42 -4.24
CA VAL A 56 -6.20 8.42 -3.85
C VAL A 56 -6.11 9.67 -4.73
N LEU A 57 -4.90 10.15 -5.04
CA LEU A 57 -4.69 11.30 -5.93
C LEU A 57 -5.21 11.04 -7.35
N PHE A 58 -5.04 9.82 -7.87
CA PHE A 58 -5.53 9.45 -9.20
C PHE A 58 -7.05 9.21 -9.27
N SER A 59 -7.68 8.92 -8.13
CA SER A 59 -9.13 8.68 -8.07
C SER A 59 -9.97 9.95 -8.01
N VAL A 60 -9.34 11.13 -7.87
CA VAL A 60 -10.03 12.42 -7.99
C VAL A 60 -10.12 12.78 -9.47
N PRO A 61 -11.32 12.84 -10.07
CA PRO A 61 -11.47 13.29 -11.45
C PRO A 61 -10.93 14.72 -11.57
N ARG A 62 -10.00 14.90 -12.52
CA ARG A 62 -9.52 16.22 -12.94
C ARG A 62 -10.73 17.01 -13.44
N GLN A 63 -11.03 18.14 -12.80
CA GLN A 63 -12.10 19.06 -13.18
C GLN A 63 -11.72 19.83 -14.45
#